data_AF-A0A374UTP9-F1
#
_entry.id   AF-A0A374UTP9-F1
#
_cell.length_a   1.000
_cell.length_b   1.000
_cell.length_c   1.000
_cell.angle_alpha   90.00
_cell.angle_beta   90.00
_cell.angle_gamma   90.00
#
_symmetry.space_group_name_H-M   'P 1'
#
loop_
_entity.id
_entity.type
_entity.pdbx_description
1 polymer ?
#
loop_
_entity_poly.entity_id
_entity_poly.type
_entity_poly.pdbx_seq_one_letter_code
_entity_poly.pdbx_strand_id
1 'polypeptide(L)'
;MIFKERRKLETVLLEMFLEGDMGVDPQYGTATLCRFIADLDILYSRNGKPLSINTIKGDISEIKKEKLYQTTDKKQKKNSNIK
;
A
#
# COMPACT_ATOMS: atom_id res chain seq x y z
N MET A 1 -17.78 -5.66 -6.37
CA MET A 1 -16.76 -4.71 -6.86
C MET A 1 -16.30 -3.81 -5.71
N ILE A 2 -15.03 -3.88 -5.32
CA ILE A 2 -14.49 -3.13 -4.17
C ILE A 2 -13.99 -1.76 -4.65
N PHE A 3 -14.90 -0.81 -4.81
CA PHE A 3 -14.53 0.57 -5.19
C PHE A 3 -14.41 1.50 -3.98
N LYS A 4 -15.36 1.45 -3.03
CA LYS A 4 -15.42 2.40 -1.89
C LYS A 4 -14.34 2.17 -0.83
N GLU A 5 -13.83 0.95 -0.70
CA GLU A 5 -12.83 0.59 0.32
C GLU A 5 -11.47 0.22 -0.29
N ARG A 6 -11.27 0.56 -1.56
CA ARG A 6 -10.05 0.26 -2.32
C ARG A 6 -8.77 0.65 -1.56
N ARG A 7 -8.73 1.86 -1.02
CA ARG A 7 -7.56 2.38 -0.29
C ARG A 7 -7.26 1.59 0.99
N LYS A 8 -8.30 1.11 1.69
CA LYS A 8 -8.13 0.25 2.87
C LYS A 8 -7.53 -1.09 2.45
N LEU A 9 -8.04 -1.68 1.36
CA LEU A 9 -7.53 -2.94 0.85
C LEU A 9 -6.08 -2.83 0.37
N GLU A 10 -5.73 -1.79 -0.39
CA GLU A 10 -4.35 -1.49 -0.81
C GLU A 10 -3.41 -1.31 0.38
N THR A 11 -3.90 -0.69 1.47
CA THR A 11 -3.13 -0.51 2.70
C THR A 11 -2.87 -1.84 3.41
N VAL A 12 -3.88 -2.68 3.56
CA VAL A 12 -3.76 -4.01 4.20
C VAL A 12 -2.85 -4.92 3.38
N LEU A 13 -3.00 -4.93 2.05
CA LEU A 13 -2.14 -5.72 1.17
C LEU A 13 -0.67 -5.26 1.27
N LEU A 14 -0.43 -3.96 1.39
CA LEU A 14 0.92 -3.43 1.63
C LEU A 14 1.46 -3.82 3.02
N GLU A 15 0.62 -3.83 4.06
CA GLU A 15 1.01 -4.29 5.41
C GLU A 15 1.41 -5.76 5.40
N MET A 16 0.53 -6.63 4.92
CA MET A 16 0.79 -8.07 4.81
C MET A 16 2.04 -8.35 3.96
N PHE A 17 2.25 -7.58 2.88
CA PHE A 17 3.45 -7.70 2.06
C PHE A 17 4.71 -7.33 2.85
N LEU A 18 4.70 -6.23 3.60
CA LEU A 18 5.86 -5.79 4.38
C LEU A 18 6.14 -6.70 5.60
N GLU A 19 5.10 -7.32 6.15
CA GLU A 19 5.21 -8.30 7.25
C GLU A 19 5.68 -9.68 6.76
N GLY A 20 5.67 -9.93 5.45
CA GLY A 20 6.12 -11.19 4.84
C GLY A 20 5.03 -12.26 4.73
N ASP A 21 3.80 -11.93 5.12
CA ASP A 21 2.66 -12.85 5.20
C ASP A 21 2.06 -13.24 3.83
N MET A 22 2.52 -12.61 2.75
CA MET A 22 2.05 -12.91 1.39
C MET A 22 2.88 -14.00 0.67
N GLY A 23 3.86 -14.60 1.34
CA GLY A 23 4.73 -15.62 0.74
C GLY A 23 5.63 -15.07 -0.38
N VAL A 24 5.76 -13.74 -0.48
CA VAL A 24 6.63 -13.03 -1.41
C VAL A 24 7.62 -12.24 -0.57
N ASP A 25 8.92 -12.44 -0.80
CA ASP A 25 9.96 -11.71 -0.05
C ASP A 25 9.84 -10.19 -0.31
N PRO A 26 9.69 -9.36 0.73
CA PRO A 26 9.67 -7.91 0.62
C PRO A 26 10.90 -7.32 -0.11
N GLN A 27 12.03 -8.06 -0.14
CA GLN A 27 13.24 -7.69 -0.88
C GLN A 27 13.03 -7.58 -2.38
N TYR A 28 12.07 -8.30 -2.96
CA TYR A 28 11.74 -8.18 -4.39
C TYR A 28 11.04 -6.84 -4.73
N GLY A 29 10.74 -6.02 -3.71
CA GLY A 29 10.23 -4.68 -3.84
C GLY A 29 8.73 -4.64 -4.15
N THR A 30 8.16 -3.44 -4.01
CA THR A 30 6.71 -3.21 -4.21
C THR A 30 6.24 -3.46 -5.64
N ALA A 31 7.16 -3.62 -6.61
CA ALA A 31 6.82 -3.96 -7.99
C ALA A 31 6.15 -5.33 -8.09
N THR A 32 6.63 -6.32 -7.34
CA THR A 32 6.05 -7.67 -7.31
C THR A 32 4.66 -7.65 -6.68
N LEU A 33 4.48 -6.89 -5.60
CA LEU A 33 3.17 -6.65 -4.99
C LEU A 33 2.19 -6.02 -5.99
N CYS A 34 2.61 -4.96 -6.70
CA CYS A 34 1.73 -4.29 -7.67
C CYS A 34 1.29 -5.21 -8.80
N ARG A 35 2.19 -6.10 -9.26
CA ARG A 35 1.88 -7.08 -10.29
C ARG A 35 0.92 -8.14 -9.78
N PHE A 36 1.15 -8.68 -8.59
CA PHE A 36 0.23 -9.62 -7.95
C PHE A 36 -1.18 -9.04 -7.80
N ILE A 37 -1.30 -7.80 -7.31
CA ILE A 37 -2.61 -7.14 -7.15
C ILE A 37 -3.28 -6.90 -8.50
N ALA A 38 -2.51 -6.52 -9.53
CA ALA A 38 -3.04 -6.33 -10.89
C ALA A 38 -3.53 -7.65 -11.50
N ASP A 39 -2.76 -8.73 -11.32
CA ASP A 39 -3.07 -10.06 -11.84
C ASP A 39 -4.31 -10.67 -11.15
N LEU A 40 -4.57 -10.31 -9.88
CA LEU A 40 -5.78 -10.70 -9.16
C LEU A 40 -7.06 -10.05 -9.71
N ASP A 41 -6.95 -8.95 -10.46
CA ASP A 41 -8.07 -8.21 -11.04
C ASP A 41 -9.15 -7.77 -10.02
N ILE A 42 -8.80 -7.67 -8.72
CA ILE A 42 -9.77 -7.39 -7.65
C ILE A 42 -10.05 -5.90 -7.43
N LEU A 43 -9.15 -5.03 -7.89
CA LEU A 43 -9.26 -3.58 -7.72
C LEU A 43 -9.82 -2.91 -8.97
N TYR A 44 -10.91 -2.18 -8.82
CA TYR A 44 -11.63 -1.54 -9.92
C TYR A 44 -11.67 -0.01 -9.77
N SER A 45 -11.59 0.66 -10.91
CA SER A 45 -11.83 2.10 -11.05
C SER A 45 -13.32 2.45 -10.90
N ARG A 46 -13.62 3.76 -10.77
CA ARG A 46 -15.00 4.30 -10.77
C ARG A 46 -15.81 3.87 -11.98
N ASN A 47 -15.14 3.62 -13.11
CA ASN A 47 -15.77 3.29 -14.38
C ASN A 47 -15.99 1.77 -14.52
N GLY A 48 -15.82 1.00 -13.45
CA GLY A 48 -16.01 -0.46 -13.45
C GLY A 48 -14.92 -1.24 -14.19
N LYS A 49 -13.84 -0.58 -14.62
CA LYS A 49 -12.69 -1.23 -15.25
C LYS A 49 -11.64 -1.60 -14.20
N PRO A 50 -10.95 -2.73 -14.35
CA PRO A 50 -9.78 -3.05 -13.54
C PRO A 50 -8.75 -1.93 -13.50
N LEU A 51 -8.03 -1.84 -12.40
CA LEU A 51 -6.92 -0.91 -12.31
C LEU A 51 -5.69 -1.43 -13.04
N SER A 52 -5.06 -0.52 -13.78
CA SER A 52 -3.77 -0.80 -14.39
C SER A 52 -2.69 -0.91 -13.32
N ILE A 53 -1.65 -1.70 -13.60
CA ILE A 53 -0.47 -1.82 -12.73
C ILE A 53 0.18 -0.45 -12.41
N ASN A 54 0.14 0.49 -13.37
CA ASN A 54 0.69 1.84 -13.18
C ASN A 54 -0.12 2.63 -12.15
N THR A 55 -1.44 2.48 -12.15
CA THR A 55 -2.32 3.11 -11.16
C THR A 55 -2.05 2.54 -9.78
N ILE A 56 -2.08 1.20 -9.65
CA ILE A 56 -1.79 0.49 -8.39
C ILE A 56 -0.41 0.90 -7.83
N LYS A 57 0.61 0.97 -8.69
CA LYS A 57 1.97 1.40 -8.29
C LYS A 57 1.98 2.83 -7.74
N GLY A 58 1.21 3.74 -8.33
CA GLY A 58 1.03 5.10 -7.84
C GLY A 58 0.40 5.11 -6.45
N ASP A 59 -0.75 4.46 -6.30
CA ASP A 59 -1.50 4.40 -5.02
C ASP A 59 -0.66 3.78 -3.90
N ILE A 60 0.00 2.64 -4.16
CA ILE A 60 0.87 1.97 -3.18
C ILE A 60 2.07 2.85 -2.80
N SER A 61 2.63 3.60 -3.74
CA SER A 61 3.74 4.53 -3.45
C SER A 61 3.29 5.70 -2.58
N GLU A 62 2.08 6.20 -2.79
CA GLU A 62 1.48 7.27 -1.97
C GLU A 62 1.20 6.77 -0.55
N ILE A 63 0.55 5.61 -0.40
CA ILE A 63 0.30 4.98 0.91
C ILE A 63 1.61 4.73 1.66
N LYS A 64 2.65 4.24 0.97
CA LYS A 64 3.97 4.03 1.57
C LYS A 64 4.60 5.33 2.07
N LYS A 65 4.51 6.41 1.29
CA LYS A 65 4.99 7.74 1.70
C LYS A 65 4.22 8.24 2.92
N GLU A 66 2.90 8.17 2.91
CA GLU A 66 2.07 8.60 4.04
C GLU A 66 2.40 7.85 5.33
N LYS A 67 2.64 6.54 5.25
CA LYS A 67 3.10 5.74 6.40
C LYS A 67 4.48 6.15 6.90
N LEU A 68 5.40 6.47 6.00
CA LEU A 68 6.73 6.96 6.35
C LEU A 68 6.65 8.33 7.04
N TYR A 69 5.84 9.25 6.51
CA TYR A 69 5.61 10.56 7.11
C TYR A 69 4.95 10.44 8.50
N GLN A 70 3.93 9.59 8.65
CA GLN A 70 3.29 9.36 9.95
C GLN A 70 4.25 8.74 10.98
N THR A 71 5.20 7.90 10.56
CA THR A 71 6.21 7.35 11.47
C THR A 71 7.27 8.37 11.86
N THR A 72 7.67 9.28 10.96
CA THR A 72 8.59 10.39 11.29
C THR A 72 7.96 11.42 12.23
N ASP A 73 6.69 11.79 12.02
CA ASP A 73 5.94 12.69 12.90
C ASP A 73 5.73 12.11 14.30
N LYS A 74 5.41 10.82 14.40
CA LYS A 74 5.29 10.13 15.70
C LYS A 74 6.64 10.06 16.44
N LYS A 75 7.76 9.91 15.73
CA LYS A 75 9.11 9.96 16.32
C LYS A 75 9.45 11.35 16.85
N GLN A 76 9.11 12.42 16.12
CA GLN A 76 9.33 13.80 16.58
C GLN A 76 8.51 14.12 17.83
N LYS A 77 7.20 13.81 17.85
CA LYS A 77 6.35 14.03 19.03
C LYS A 77 6.80 13.27 20.27
N LYS A 78 7.40 12.08 20.11
CA LYS A 78 7.90 11.28 21.25
C LYS A 78 9.18 11.88 21.86
N ASN A 79 10.02 12.54 21.05
CA ASN A 79 11.24 13.18 21.53
C ASN A 79 11.02 14.58 22.11
N SER A 80 9.90 15.25 21.81
CA SER A 80 9.55 16.56 22.37
C SER A 80 8.91 16.51 23.76
N ASN A 81 8.52 15.33 24.26
CA ASN A 81 7.93 15.15 25.59
C ASN A 81 8.94 14.75 26.68
N ILE A 82 10.23 14.79 26.35
CA ILE A 82 11.34 14.64 27.30
C ILE A 82 12.10 15.97 27.30
N LYS A 83 11.55 17.00 27.96
CA LYS A 83 12.28 18.16 28.44
C LYS A 83 11.47 18.88 29.52
#